data_AF-A0A966XIC1-F1
#
_entry.id   AF-A0A966XIC1-F1
#
_cell.length_a   1.000
_cell.length_b   1.000
_cell.length_c   1.000
_cell.angle_alpha   90.00
_cell.angle_beta   90.00
_cell.angle_gamma   90.00
#
_symmetry.space_group_name_H-M   'P 1'
#
loop_
_entity.id
_entity.type
_entity.pdbx_description
1 polymer ?
#
loop_
_entity_poly.entity_id
_entity_poly.type
_entity_poly.pdbx_seq_one_letter_code
_entity_poly.pdbx_strand_id
1 'polypeptide(L)'
;MFLRTLIISATAIFLILPASAQEQQAGNEASANADATFQKLLDKCDNMEMLMLRARLRLEISRATEDAATRASAMLTDGFEKCAAGQVEAGKTALQEAYEIARMGVTEAYGQDATTKVVVTPKASDEVKTNGDNASKPWWKVW
;
A
#
# COMPACT_ATOMS: atom_id res chain seq x y z
N MET A 1 -40.00 54.68 28.42
CA MET A 1 -38.60 55.12 28.30
C MET A 1 -37.78 53.90 27.94
N PHE A 2 -37.24 53.88 26.72
CA PHE A 2 -36.15 53.06 26.14
C PHE A 2 -36.05 51.56 26.50
N LEU A 3 -36.27 50.62 25.57
CA LEU A 3 -35.41 50.19 24.44
C LEU A 3 -34.55 48.96 24.80
N ARG A 4 -34.52 47.97 23.89
CA ARG A 4 -33.53 46.88 23.71
C ARG A 4 -33.75 45.66 24.64
N THR A 5 -33.72 44.40 24.19
CA THR A 5 -33.29 43.80 22.92
C THR A 5 -33.77 42.35 22.86
N LEU A 6 -34.20 41.94 21.67
CA LEU A 6 -34.33 40.57 21.16
C LEU A 6 -33.11 39.69 21.50
N ILE A 7 -33.34 38.48 22.03
CA ILE A 7 -32.47 37.32 21.78
C ILE A 7 -33.37 36.12 21.51
N ILE A 8 -33.75 35.95 20.24
CA ILE A 8 -34.25 34.67 19.74
C ILE A 8 -33.04 33.74 19.72
N SER A 9 -33.00 32.80 20.65
CA SER A 9 -32.04 31.69 20.67
C SER A 9 -32.36 30.76 19.50
N ALA A 10 -31.84 31.08 18.32
CA ALA A 10 -31.80 30.20 17.17
C ALA A 10 -30.55 29.32 17.30
N THR A 11 -30.68 28.19 17.99
CA THR A 11 -29.67 27.15 18.02
C THR A 11 -29.60 26.52 16.62
N ALA A 12 -28.77 27.11 15.75
CA ALA A 12 -28.40 26.51 14.49
C ALA A 12 -27.51 25.29 14.78
N ILE A 13 -28.12 24.11 14.77
CA ILE A 13 -27.39 22.84 14.70
C ILE A 13 -26.75 22.82 13.31
N PHE A 14 -25.51 23.28 13.22
CA PHE A 14 -24.64 23.05 12.07
C PHE A 14 -24.36 21.54 12.07
N LEU A 15 -25.14 20.77 11.29
CA LEU A 15 -24.80 19.40 10.98
C LEU A 15 -23.50 19.43 10.18
N ILE A 16 -22.40 19.17 10.88
CA ILE A 16 -21.09 18.92 10.29
C ILE A 16 -21.28 17.69 9.40
N LEU A 17 -21.32 17.90 8.08
CA LEU A 17 -21.19 16.80 7.14
C LEU A 17 -19.84 16.11 7.42
N PRO A 18 -19.77 14.79 7.64
CA PRO A 18 -18.50 14.10 7.55
C PRO A 18 -18.08 14.08 6.07
N ALA A 19 -17.43 15.15 5.63
CA ALA A 19 -16.68 15.19 4.38
C ALA A 19 -15.37 14.42 4.57
N SER A 20 -15.45 13.09 4.62
CA SER A 20 -14.26 12.22 4.61
C SER A 20 -14.62 10.77 4.28
N ALA A 21 -15.29 10.56 3.15
CA ALA A 21 -15.36 9.25 2.48
C ALA A 21 -14.81 9.30 1.04
N GLN A 22 -14.26 10.44 0.59
CA GLN A 22 -13.86 10.65 -0.80
C GLN A 22 -12.35 10.50 -1.09
N GLU A 23 -11.51 10.23 -0.09
CA GLU A 23 -10.06 10.01 -0.31
C GLU A 23 -9.65 8.54 -0.42
N GLN A 24 -10.53 7.70 -0.97
CA GLN A 24 -10.11 6.44 -1.61
C GLN A 24 -10.46 6.46 -3.10
N GLN A 25 -10.24 7.60 -3.76
CA GLN A 25 -10.18 7.60 -5.21
C GLN A 25 -8.81 7.05 -5.62
N ALA A 26 -8.76 5.77 -5.98
CA ALA A 26 -7.73 5.25 -6.85
C ALA A 26 -7.82 6.03 -8.17
N GLY A 27 -7.15 7.20 -8.24
CA GLY A 27 -7.26 8.14 -9.35
C GLY A 27 -7.49 9.60 -8.93
N ASN A 28 -6.59 10.20 -8.15
CA ASN A 28 -6.50 11.67 -7.92
C ASN A 28 -5.35 12.25 -8.80
N GLU A 29 -5.12 13.56 -8.86
CA GLU A 29 -3.93 14.22 -9.44
C GLU A 29 -2.60 13.59 -8.98
N ALA A 30 -2.56 13.00 -7.78
CA ALA A 30 -1.45 12.14 -7.34
C ALA A 30 -1.24 10.90 -8.23
N SER A 31 -2.32 10.31 -8.77
CA SER A 31 -2.32 9.27 -9.81
C SER A 31 -1.85 9.80 -11.16
N ALA A 32 -2.26 11.00 -11.59
CA ALA A 32 -1.74 11.60 -12.83
C ALA A 32 -0.23 11.90 -12.73
N ASN A 33 0.24 12.27 -11.53
CA ASN A 33 1.66 12.44 -11.22
C ASN A 33 2.39 11.08 -11.16
N ALA A 34 1.74 10.04 -10.63
CA ALA A 34 2.27 8.67 -10.66
C ALA A 34 2.39 8.15 -12.11
N ASP A 35 1.42 8.43 -12.98
CA ASP A 35 1.46 8.08 -14.40
C ASP A 35 2.58 8.82 -15.12
N ALA A 36 2.72 10.14 -14.97
CA ALA A 36 3.82 10.89 -15.58
C ALA A 36 5.21 10.43 -15.07
N THR A 37 5.32 10.08 -13.78
CA THR A 37 6.55 9.55 -13.18
C THR A 37 6.85 8.13 -13.67
N PHE A 38 5.82 7.31 -13.85
CA PHE A 38 5.96 5.96 -14.39
C PHE A 38 6.31 5.99 -15.87
N GLN A 39 5.68 6.87 -16.67
CA GLN A 39 6.01 7.08 -18.08
C GLN A 39 7.45 7.57 -18.27
N LYS A 40 7.94 8.50 -17.44
CA LYS A 40 9.37 8.89 -17.43
C LYS A 40 10.32 7.74 -17.09
N LEU A 41 9.84 6.72 -16.38
CA LEU A 41 10.59 5.50 -16.08
C LEU A 41 10.57 4.54 -17.27
N LEU A 42 9.42 4.40 -17.93
CA LEU A 42 9.23 3.58 -19.14
C LEU A 42 10.02 4.13 -20.32
N ASP A 43 10.01 5.44 -20.54
CA ASP A 43 10.81 6.12 -21.58
C ASP A 43 12.31 5.86 -21.42
N LYS A 44 12.75 5.54 -20.20
CA LYS A 44 14.15 5.20 -19.89
C LYS A 44 14.42 3.70 -19.93
N CYS A 45 13.45 2.88 -19.55
CA CYS A 45 13.58 1.43 -19.48
C CYS A 45 12.20 0.76 -19.51
N ASP A 46 11.79 0.31 -20.70
CA ASP A 46 10.52 -0.39 -20.93
C ASP A 46 10.66 -1.93 -20.86
N ASN A 47 11.79 -2.43 -20.35
CA ASN A 47 12.01 -3.87 -20.22
C ASN A 47 11.00 -4.49 -19.25
N MET A 48 10.11 -5.32 -19.79
CA MET A 48 8.99 -5.90 -19.04
C MET A 48 9.44 -6.72 -17.81
N GLU A 49 10.54 -7.47 -17.91
CA GLU A 49 11.04 -8.27 -16.79
C GLU A 49 11.49 -7.38 -15.63
N MET A 50 12.16 -6.27 -15.92
CA MET A 50 12.53 -5.28 -14.92
C MET A 50 11.32 -4.58 -14.29
N LEU A 51 10.29 -4.26 -15.07
CA LEU A 51 9.05 -3.69 -14.54
C LEU A 51 8.34 -4.67 -13.60
N MET A 52 8.34 -5.96 -13.93
CA MET A 52 7.81 -7.01 -13.06
C MET A 52 8.65 -7.19 -11.78
N LEU A 53 9.98 -7.16 -11.90
CA LEU A 53 10.88 -7.19 -10.74
C LEU A 53 10.66 -5.98 -9.82
N ARG A 54 10.50 -4.77 -10.38
CA ARG A 54 10.15 -3.56 -9.62
C ARG A 54 8.86 -3.75 -8.82
N ALA A 55 7.82 -4.30 -9.44
CA ALA A 55 6.55 -4.52 -8.77
C ALA A 55 6.73 -5.46 -7.56
N ARG A 56 7.41 -6.61 -7.75
CA ARG A 56 7.70 -7.56 -6.66
C ARG A 56 8.54 -6.93 -5.56
N LEU A 57 9.61 -6.24 -5.93
CA LEU A 57 10.54 -5.58 -5.01
C LEU A 57 9.83 -4.54 -4.12
N ARG A 58 8.93 -3.73 -4.68
CA ARG A 58 8.18 -2.74 -3.89
C ARG A 58 7.25 -3.37 -2.86
N LEU A 59 6.70 -4.55 -3.13
CA LEU A 59 5.91 -5.30 -2.15
C LEU A 59 6.76 -5.69 -0.94
N GLU A 60 7.96 -6.23 -1.19
CA GLU A 60 8.88 -6.64 -0.11
C GLU A 60 9.43 -5.44 0.66
N ILE A 61 9.86 -4.35 -0.02
CA ILE A 61 10.40 -3.13 0.62
C ILE A 61 9.43 -2.57 1.67
N SER A 62 8.13 -2.56 1.38
CA SER A 62 7.11 -2.02 2.31
C SER A 62 7.00 -2.79 3.64
N ARG A 63 7.57 -3.99 3.69
CA ARG A 63 7.48 -4.94 4.81
C ARG A 63 8.86 -5.26 5.40
N ALA A 64 9.95 -4.93 4.72
CA ALA A 64 11.29 -5.24 5.18
C ALA A 64 11.69 -4.39 6.39
N THR A 65 12.74 -4.81 7.11
CA THR A 65 13.41 -3.93 8.09
C THR A 65 13.87 -2.62 7.43
N GLU A 66 13.98 -1.54 8.21
CA GLU A 66 14.34 -0.21 7.71
C GLU A 66 15.66 -0.21 6.92
N ASP A 67 16.67 -0.92 7.43
CA ASP A 67 17.97 -1.08 6.75
C ASP A 67 17.83 -1.79 5.41
N ALA A 68 17.12 -2.93 5.38
CA ALA A 68 16.91 -3.70 4.15
C ALA A 68 16.07 -2.91 3.14
N ALA A 69 15.03 -2.21 3.58
CA ALA A 69 14.19 -1.35 2.75
C ALA A 69 15.00 -0.21 2.12
N THR A 70 15.91 0.40 2.89
CA THR A 70 16.79 1.47 2.43
C THR A 70 17.77 0.97 1.36
N ARG A 71 18.47 -0.15 1.64
CA ARG A 71 19.43 -0.75 0.69
C ARG A 71 18.75 -1.21 -0.60
N ALA A 72 17.61 -1.90 -0.47
CA ALA A 72 16.84 -2.38 -1.61
C ALA A 72 16.27 -1.23 -2.46
N SER A 73 15.86 -0.11 -1.85
CA SER A 73 15.38 1.08 -2.58
C SER A 73 16.51 1.76 -3.38
N ALA A 74 17.72 1.81 -2.81
CA ALA A 74 18.88 2.32 -3.52
C ALA A 74 19.23 1.45 -4.74
N MET A 75 19.24 0.12 -4.57
CA MET A 75 19.49 -0.82 -5.67
C MET A 75 18.37 -0.83 -6.72
N LEU A 76 17.11 -0.59 -6.32
CA LEU A 76 16.01 -0.39 -7.25
C LEU A 76 16.33 0.78 -8.19
N THR A 77 16.78 1.91 -7.63
CA THR A 77 17.14 3.10 -8.40
C THR A 77 18.30 2.80 -9.34
N ASP A 78 19.37 2.22 -8.83
CA ASP A 78 20.57 1.84 -9.59
C ASP A 78 20.26 0.88 -10.75
N GLY A 79 19.38 -0.11 -10.54
CA GLY A 79 18.97 -1.04 -11.58
C GLY A 79 18.29 -0.35 -12.77
N PHE A 80 17.41 0.62 -12.50
CA PHE A 80 16.75 1.41 -13.56
C PHE A 80 17.70 2.41 -14.23
N GLU A 81 18.68 2.96 -13.52
CA GLU A 81 19.73 3.78 -14.12
C GLU A 81 20.61 2.97 -15.09
N LYS A 82 20.99 1.75 -14.71
CA LYS A 82 21.71 0.81 -15.60
C LYS A 82 20.91 0.48 -16.86
N CYS A 83 19.62 0.20 -16.71
CA CYS A 83 18.76 -0.05 -17.86
C CYS A 83 18.67 1.16 -18.79
N ALA A 84 18.54 2.37 -18.24
CA ALA A 84 18.54 3.61 -19.01
C ALA A 84 19.85 3.85 -19.78
N ALA A 85 20.97 3.32 -19.29
CA ALA A 85 22.27 3.33 -19.96
C ALA A 85 22.44 2.19 -21.00
N GLY A 86 21.38 1.42 -21.30
CA GLY A 86 21.41 0.26 -22.20
C GLY A 86 21.97 -1.01 -21.56
N GLN A 87 22.30 -1.00 -20.27
CA GLN A 87 22.86 -2.13 -19.53
C GLN A 87 21.75 -2.97 -18.89
N VAL A 88 20.80 -3.42 -19.69
CA VAL A 88 19.56 -4.08 -19.23
C VAL A 88 19.85 -5.29 -18.32
N GLU A 89 20.75 -6.18 -18.72
CA GLU A 89 21.07 -7.38 -17.92
C GLU A 89 21.74 -7.03 -16.58
N ALA A 90 22.61 -6.00 -16.55
CA ALA A 90 23.18 -5.52 -15.30
C ALA A 90 22.09 -4.90 -14.39
N GLY A 91 21.13 -4.21 -14.97
CA GLY A 91 19.95 -3.70 -14.27
C GLY A 91 19.09 -4.81 -13.66
N LYS A 92 18.85 -5.89 -14.40
CA LYS A 92 18.13 -7.07 -13.89
C LYS A 92 18.86 -7.73 -12.72
N THR A 93 20.17 -7.93 -12.83
CA THR A 93 20.98 -8.49 -11.73
C THR A 93 20.86 -7.63 -10.47
N ALA A 94 21.02 -6.31 -10.60
CA ALA A 94 20.85 -5.39 -9.47
C ALA A 94 19.45 -5.47 -8.83
N LEU A 95 18.39 -5.55 -9.64
CA LEU A 95 17.03 -5.71 -9.13
C LEU A 95 16.79 -7.06 -8.46
N GLN A 96 17.40 -8.14 -8.95
CA GLN A 96 17.30 -9.46 -8.35
C GLN A 96 17.99 -9.50 -6.98
N GLU A 97 19.18 -8.91 -6.87
CA GLU A 97 19.89 -8.78 -5.59
C GLU A 97 19.11 -7.90 -4.60
N ALA A 98 18.53 -6.80 -5.07
CA ALA A 98 17.67 -5.94 -4.25
C ALA A 98 16.47 -6.70 -3.69
N TYR A 99 15.86 -7.57 -4.51
CA TYR A 99 14.74 -8.42 -4.09
C TYR A 99 15.13 -9.40 -3.01
N GLU A 100 16.30 -10.03 -3.10
CA GLU A 100 16.79 -10.92 -2.05
C GLU A 100 17.08 -10.18 -0.74
N ILE A 101 17.67 -8.98 -0.80
CA ILE A 101 17.87 -8.13 0.40
C ILE A 101 16.53 -7.79 1.05
N ALA A 102 15.55 -7.34 0.27
CA ALA A 102 14.23 -7.00 0.79
C ALA A 102 13.54 -8.24 1.41
N ARG A 103 13.57 -9.40 0.74
CA ARG A 103 13.05 -10.66 1.30
C ARG A 103 13.70 -11.04 2.62
N MET A 104 15.04 -10.96 2.71
CA MET A 104 15.74 -11.27 3.95
C MET A 104 15.31 -10.30 5.07
N GLY A 105 15.15 -9.02 4.76
CA GLY A 105 14.61 -8.04 5.70
C GLY A 105 13.18 -8.33 6.14
N VAL A 106 12.32 -8.84 5.26
CA VAL A 106 10.96 -9.30 5.62
C VAL A 106 11.03 -10.51 6.55
N THR A 107 11.89 -11.48 6.24
CA THR A 107 12.13 -12.66 7.10
C THR A 107 12.66 -12.25 8.47
N GLU A 108 13.58 -11.29 8.53
CA GLU A 108 14.09 -10.74 9.79
C GLU A 108 12.98 -10.05 10.61
N ALA A 109 12.15 -9.23 9.96
CA ALA A 109 11.09 -8.48 10.62
C ALA A 109 9.97 -9.38 11.18
N TYR A 110 9.65 -10.49 10.51
CA TYR A 110 8.46 -11.30 10.82
C TYR A 110 8.73 -12.78 11.13
N GLY A 111 9.96 -13.26 11.00
CA GLY A 111 10.30 -14.68 11.15
C GLY A 111 9.65 -15.60 10.11
N GLN A 112 9.05 -15.05 9.05
CA GLN A 112 8.44 -15.79 7.95
C GLN A 112 9.22 -15.53 6.66
N ASP A 113 9.78 -16.60 6.08
CA ASP A 113 10.22 -16.53 4.68
C ASP A 113 8.96 -16.37 3.82
N ALA A 114 8.91 -15.30 3.01
CA ALA A 114 7.80 -14.98 2.12
C ALA A 114 7.47 -16.09 1.09
N THR A 115 8.34 -17.09 0.93
CA THR A 115 8.09 -18.31 0.12
C THR A 115 7.35 -19.42 0.85
N THR A 116 7.21 -19.32 2.18
CA THR A 116 6.40 -20.24 2.95
C THR A 116 4.94 -19.98 2.58
N LYS A 117 4.33 -20.88 1.81
CA LYS A 117 2.87 -20.91 1.65
C LYS A 117 2.30 -20.89 3.05
N VAL A 118 1.76 -19.74 3.47
CA VAL A 118 0.90 -19.68 4.64
C VAL A 118 -0.30 -20.52 4.25
N VAL A 119 -0.26 -21.80 4.65
CA VAL A 119 -1.48 -22.60 4.72
C VAL A 119 -2.30 -21.87 5.77
N VAL A 120 -3.23 -21.04 5.31
CA VAL A 120 -4.28 -20.51 6.16
C VAL A 120 -5.16 -21.71 6.48
N THR A 121 -4.71 -22.56 7.40
CA THR A 121 -5.62 -23.46 8.09
C THR A 121 -6.50 -22.52 8.88
N PRO A 122 -7.81 -22.44 8.60
CA PRO A 122 -8.70 -21.64 9.41
C PRO A 122 -8.54 -22.16 10.82
N LYS A 123 -8.07 -21.33 11.75
CA LYS A 123 -8.14 -21.67 13.17
C LYS A 123 -9.62 -21.88 13.43
N ALA A 124 -10.02 -23.13 13.63
CA ALA A 124 -11.28 -23.44 14.29
C ALA A 124 -11.23 -22.64 15.59
N SER A 125 -12.07 -21.61 15.66
CA SER A 125 -12.33 -20.92 16.91
C SER A 125 -12.99 -21.97 17.79
N ASP A 126 -12.30 -22.37 18.85
CA ASP A 126 -12.88 -23.24 19.85
C ASP A 126 -14.19 -22.62 20.34
N GLU A 127 -15.25 -23.41 20.18
CA GLU A 127 -16.60 -23.08 20.56
C GLU A 127 -16.68 -22.70 22.05
N VAL A 128 -17.24 -21.54 22.35
CA VAL A 128 -18.05 -21.38 23.56
C VAL A 128 -19.46 -21.00 23.12
N LYS A 129 -20.35 -21.99 23.21
CA LYS A 129 -21.79 -21.88 22.95
C LYS A 129 -22.43 -20.93 23.96
N THR A 130 -23.25 -19.99 23.49
CA THR A 130 -24.48 -19.58 24.18
C THR A 130 -25.45 -18.88 23.20
N ASN A 131 -26.49 -19.64 22.85
CA ASN A 131 -27.81 -19.30 22.32
C ASN A 131 -28.13 -17.83 21.92
N GLY A 132 -28.57 -17.67 20.67
CA GLY A 132 -29.36 -16.51 20.23
C GLY A 132 -29.17 -16.20 18.75
N ASP A 133 -30.19 -16.52 17.96
CA ASP A 133 -30.32 -16.25 16.52
C ASP A 133 -29.63 -14.96 16.03
N ASN A 134 -28.58 -15.09 15.22
CA ASN A 134 -28.30 -14.22 14.09
C ASN A 134 -27.18 -14.83 13.25
N ALA A 135 -27.55 -15.44 12.12
CA ALA A 135 -26.61 -15.80 11.06
C ALA A 135 -25.82 -14.54 10.68
N SER A 136 -24.55 -14.50 11.08
CA SER A 136 -23.62 -13.42 10.79
C SER A 136 -23.59 -13.22 9.27
N LYS A 137 -24.17 -12.11 8.81
CA LYS A 137 -24.20 -11.79 7.38
C LYS A 137 -22.76 -11.54 6.94
N PRO A 138 -22.35 -12.07 5.78
CA PRO A 138 -21.01 -11.82 5.28
C PRO A 138 -20.78 -10.35 4.96
N TRP A 139 -19.54 -9.90 5.15
CA TRP A 139 -19.09 -8.49 5.11
C TRP A 139 -19.38 -7.74 3.80
N TRP A 140 -19.66 -8.45 2.70
CA TRP A 140 -20.04 -7.86 1.41
C TRP A 140 -21.53 -7.46 1.32
N LYS A 141 -22.35 -7.72 2.35
CA LYS A 141 -23.79 -7.36 2.38
C LYS A 141 -24.11 -6.15 3.28
N VAL A 142 -23.11 -5.38 3.72
CA VAL A 142 -23.28 -4.22 4.63
C VAL A 142 -23.09 -2.88 3.90
N TRP A 143 -23.23 -2.87 2.56
CA TRP A 143 -23.15 -1.68 1.71
C TRP A 143 -24.41 -1.62 0.84
#